data_AF-A0A4Q0J519-F1
#
_entry.id   AF-A0A4Q0J519-F1
#
_cell.length_a   1.000
_cell.length_b   1.000
_cell.length_c   1.000
_cell.angle_alpha   90.00
_cell.angle_beta   90.00
_cell.angle_gamma   90.00
#
_symmetry.space_group_name_H-M   'P 1'
#
loop_
_entity.id
_entity.type
_entity.pdbx_description
1 polymer ?
#
loop_
_entity_poly.entity_id
_entity_poly.type
_entity_poly.pdbx_seq_one_letter_code
_entity_poly.pdbx_strand_id
1 'polypeptide(L)'
;MKRVMLPLGITWLILLFAFTATMIAVHLIPASAVMSNTTASVSQLYEIPQSPDTPLIPTLLHHDTFTDRIILDMIRTADTSRPIDAAMMNYIPANDLQFDNTKKIFGEGPAEDYARYWQGHQLPARIAMTFTTLKPLLIFNTVTGIILFIAVVISMWRRIAARHALTFAAFIILSGFPLTMWSLQLTDIYFITFIAMLCLLAAPRLSVSTRNIAITFFTIGAATTFFDFLTFPLFTLCFPLVAMLLSQKPGDRLQAMTPILSWGLGYTLLWISKWIVGSVLTGTNLFVKAIDGINERTGDISSGSQALLILLTATAIMLLIAVVIGRRKNYLHDALLLTAAIPIAWFIVLKNHSTVHFFFTWRILLLTYYCITTYYLVNHGRKRKNCNTDTML
;
A
#
# COMPACT_ATOMS: atom_id res chain seq x y z
N MET A 1 -4.02 -1.30 29.25
CA MET A 1 -3.47 -2.27 28.27
C MET A 1 -4.43 -3.40 27.90
N LYS A 2 -4.98 -4.21 28.83
CA LYS A 2 -5.89 -5.33 28.49
C LYS A 2 -7.08 -4.96 27.59
N ARG A 3 -7.68 -3.77 27.80
CA ARG A 3 -8.80 -3.24 27.00
C ARG A 3 -8.50 -2.99 25.51
N VAL A 4 -7.22 -2.99 25.11
CA VAL A 4 -6.78 -2.80 23.70
C VAL A 4 -6.17 -4.07 23.15
N MET A 5 -5.31 -4.74 23.93
CA MET A 5 -4.57 -5.93 23.47
C MET A 5 -5.46 -7.12 23.14
N LEU A 6 -6.48 -7.40 23.97
CA LEU A 6 -7.39 -8.52 23.71
C LEU A 6 -8.18 -8.33 22.41
N PRO A 7 -8.83 -7.18 22.17
CA PRO A 7 -9.47 -6.90 20.88
C PRO A 7 -8.50 -7.02 19.69
N LEU A 8 -7.27 -6.52 19.79
CA LEU A 8 -6.29 -6.65 18.71
C LEU A 8 -5.93 -8.11 18.43
N GLY A 9 -5.73 -8.93 19.47
CA GLY A 9 -5.48 -10.37 19.31
C GLY A 9 -6.65 -11.09 18.63
N ILE A 10 -7.89 -10.76 19.00
CA ILE A 10 -9.09 -11.31 18.35
C ILE A 10 -9.17 -10.86 16.89
N THR A 11 -8.96 -9.57 16.61
CA THR A 11 -8.94 -9.03 15.24
C THR A 11 -7.87 -9.71 14.40
N TRP A 12 -6.67 -9.91 14.94
CA TRP A 12 -5.59 -10.62 14.25
C TRP A 12 -5.99 -12.06 13.89
N LEU A 13 -6.53 -12.84 14.83
CA LEU A 13 -6.96 -14.21 14.57
C LEU A 13 -8.05 -14.28 13.50
N ILE A 14 -9.04 -13.37 13.55
CA ILE A 14 -10.11 -13.29 12.55
C ILE A 14 -9.54 -12.98 11.17
N LEU A 15 -8.67 -11.97 11.06
CA LEU A 15 -8.05 -11.58 9.80
C LEU A 15 -7.15 -12.69 9.25
N LEU A 16 -6.33 -13.32 10.11
CA LEU A 16 -5.45 -14.40 9.72
C LEU A 16 -6.23 -15.59 9.15
N PHE A 17 -7.30 -15.99 9.84
CA PHE A 17 -8.18 -17.05 9.36
C PHE A 17 -8.86 -16.65 8.03
N ALA A 18 -9.46 -15.47 7.97
CA ALA A 18 -10.18 -15.01 6.78
C ALA A 18 -9.27 -14.90 5.55
N PHE A 19 -8.06 -14.37 5.71
CA PHE A 19 -7.09 -14.23 4.63
C PHE A 19 -6.54 -15.59 4.19
N THR A 20 -6.22 -16.48 5.12
CA THR A 20 -5.78 -17.84 4.79
C THR A 20 -6.87 -18.61 4.06
N ALA A 21 -8.10 -18.59 4.57
CA ALA A 21 -9.24 -19.28 3.97
C ALA A 21 -9.55 -18.74 2.57
N THR A 22 -9.54 -17.42 2.40
CA THR A 22 -9.77 -16.79 1.10
C THR A 22 -8.69 -17.14 0.08
N MET A 23 -7.42 -17.17 0.49
CA MET A 23 -6.33 -17.59 -0.39
C MET A 23 -6.47 -19.05 -0.82
N ILE A 24 -6.83 -19.95 0.10
CA ILE A 24 -7.09 -21.36 -0.26
C ILE A 24 -8.30 -21.44 -1.19
N ALA A 25 -9.38 -20.70 -0.89
CA ALA A 25 -10.60 -20.71 -1.67
C ALA A 25 -10.39 -20.24 -3.11
N VAL A 26 -9.60 -19.18 -3.35
CA VAL A 26 -9.33 -18.74 -4.72
C VAL A 26 -8.54 -19.79 -5.50
N HIS A 27 -7.69 -20.58 -4.84
CA HIS A 27 -6.93 -21.67 -5.45
C HIS A 27 -7.78 -22.92 -5.76
N LEU A 28 -9.04 -22.97 -5.32
CA LEU A 28 -10.00 -24.00 -5.74
C LEU A 28 -10.60 -23.75 -7.13
N ILE A 29 -10.48 -22.53 -7.67
CA ILE A 29 -10.95 -22.23 -9.04
C ILE A 29 -10.21 -23.15 -10.04
N PRO A 30 -10.91 -23.91 -10.91
CA PRO A 30 -10.23 -24.83 -11.82
C PRO A 30 -9.26 -24.09 -12.76
N ALA A 31 -8.08 -24.68 -13.02
CA ALA A 31 -7.08 -24.08 -13.91
C ALA A 31 -7.65 -23.81 -15.32
N SER A 32 -8.52 -24.71 -15.80
CA SER A 32 -9.23 -24.57 -17.08
C SER A 32 -10.11 -23.31 -17.15
N ALA A 33 -10.62 -22.82 -16.02
CA ALA A 33 -11.47 -21.62 -15.99
C ALA A 33 -10.68 -20.33 -16.19
N VAL A 34 -9.39 -20.30 -15.84
CA VAL A 34 -8.56 -19.08 -15.90
C VAL A 34 -7.57 -19.11 -17.06
N MET A 35 -7.14 -20.30 -17.51
CA MET A 35 -6.00 -20.47 -18.43
C MET A 35 -6.10 -19.62 -19.69
N SER A 36 -7.22 -19.68 -20.42
CA SER A 36 -7.38 -18.95 -21.70
C SER A 36 -7.23 -17.44 -21.53
N ASN A 37 -7.86 -16.87 -20.50
CA ASN A 37 -7.81 -15.44 -20.23
C ASN A 37 -6.46 -15.02 -19.69
N THR A 38 -5.82 -15.83 -18.83
CA THR A 38 -4.47 -15.57 -18.33
C THR A 38 -3.46 -15.59 -19.48
N THR A 39 -3.55 -16.53 -20.42
CA THR A 39 -2.69 -16.55 -21.63
C THR A 39 -2.89 -15.33 -22.51
N ALA A 40 -4.14 -14.94 -22.80
CA ALA A 40 -4.43 -13.73 -23.55
C ALA A 40 -3.91 -12.46 -22.85
N SER A 41 -4.00 -12.42 -21.52
CA SER A 41 -3.56 -11.31 -20.68
C SER A 41 -2.04 -11.11 -20.73
N VAL A 42 -1.26 -12.19 -20.82
CA VAL A 42 0.19 -12.07 -20.96
C VAL A 42 0.58 -11.39 -22.27
N SER A 43 -0.08 -11.72 -23.39
CA SER A 43 0.17 -11.03 -24.66
C SER A 43 -0.14 -9.54 -24.58
N GLN A 44 -1.19 -9.16 -23.83
CA GLN A 44 -1.60 -7.76 -23.67
C GLN A 44 -0.57 -6.91 -22.91
N LEU A 45 0.28 -7.50 -22.06
CA LEU A 45 1.34 -6.76 -21.35
C LEU A 45 2.35 -6.12 -22.32
N TYR A 46 2.65 -6.77 -23.44
CA TYR A 46 3.58 -6.26 -24.46
C TYR A 46 3.01 -5.09 -25.27
N GLU A 47 1.69 -4.91 -25.23
CA GLU A 47 1.03 -3.77 -25.88
C GLU A 47 1.03 -2.52 -24.98
N ILE A 48 1.39 -2.65 -23.70
CA ILE A 48 1.53 -1.52 -22.80
C ILE A 48 2.87 -0.83 -23.10
N PRO A 49 2.87 0.47 -23.44
CA PRO A 49 4.10 1.20 -23.75
C PRO A 49 5.09 1.11 -22.60
N GLN A 50 6.28 0.59 -22.88
CA GLN A 50 7.41 0.66 -21.96
C GLN A 50 8.00 2.08 -22.01
N SER A 51 8.36 2.65 -20.87
CA SER A 51 8.98 3.99 -20.85
C SER A 51 10.27 4.01 -21.68
N PRO A 52 10.54 5.08 -22.45
CA PRO A 52 11.79 5.20 -23.19
C PRO A 52 13.00 5.28 -22.24
N ASP A 53 14.09 4.60 -22.62
CA ASP A 53 15.39 4.62 -21.94
C ASP A 53 16.01 6.03 -21.95
N THR A 54 15.56 6.91 -21.05
CA THR A 54 16.02 8.30 -20.94
C THR A 54 16.15 8.74 -19.48
N PRO A 55 17.02 9.72 -19.15
CA PRO A 55 17.79 9.62 -17.91
C PRO A 55 17.11 10.03 -16.61
N LEU A 56 15.84 10.50 -16.55
CA LEU A 56 15.30 10.93 -15.25
C LEU A 56 13.77 11.02 -15.08
N ILE A 57 13.01 11.45 -16.08
CA ILE A 57 11.56 11.69 -15.94
C ILE A 57 10.71 10.48 -16.38
N PRO A 58 11.05 9.75 -17.45
CA PRO A 58 10.25 8.58 -17.86
C PRO A 58 10.39 7.35 -16.94
N THR A 59 11.40 7.31 -16.07
CA THR A 59 11.63 6.22 -15.11
C THR A 59 10.72 6.25 -13.88
N LEU A 60 10.21 7.42 -13.49
CA LEU A 60 9.32 7.57 -12.31
C LEU A 60 7.86 7.17 -12.59
N LEU A 61 7.48 7.24 -13.86
CA LEU A 61 6.14 6.96 -14.39
C LEU A 61 6.17 5.74 -15.32
N HIS A 62 6.96 4.73 -14.96
CA HIS A 62 6.99 3.46 -15.67
C HIS A 62 5.78 2.59 -15.28
N HIS A 63 5.23 1.84 -16.24
CA HIS A 63 4.21 0.83 -15.98
C HIS A 63 4.86 -0.42 -15.35
N ASP A 64 4.34 -0.90 -14.24
CA ASP A 64 4.87 -2.09 -13.56
C ASP A 64 4.37 -3.39 -14.22
N THR A 65 4.75 -3.57 -15.48
CA THR A 65 4.39 -4.77 -16.27
C THR A 65 5.13 -6.02 -15.82
N PHE A 66 6.29 -5.86 -15.19
CA PHE A 66 7.06 -6.96 -14.60
C PHE A 66 6.30 -7.62 -13.45
N THR A 67 5.81 -6.85 -12.50
CA THR A 67 5.07 -7.42 -11.36
C THR A 67 3.73 -7.99 -11.80
N ASP A 68 3.02 -7.32 -12.71
CA ASP A 68 1.79 -7.86 -13.30
C ASP A 68 2.04 -9.20 -14.01
N ARG A 69 3.20 -9.37 -14.66
CA ARG A 69 3.59 -10.64 -15.27
C ARG A 69 3.76 -11.74 -14.23
N ILE A 70 4.48 -11.47 -13.14
CA ILE A 70 4.64 -12.40 -12.01
C ILE A 70 3.26 -12.86 -11.50
N ILE A 71 2.30 -11.95 -11.36
CA ILE A 71 0.94 -12.28 -10.90
C ILE A 71 0.24 -13.24 -11.88
N LEU A 72 0.33 -12.97 -13.19
CA LEU A 72 -0.25 -13.86 -14.20
C LEU A 72 0.43 -15.24 -14.23
N ASP A 73 1.75 -15.29 -14.02
CA ASP A 73 2.46 -16.56 -13.89
C ASP A 73 2.00 -17.36 -12.68
N MET A 74 1.86 -16.74 -11.51
CA MET A 74 1.32 -17.40 -10.31
C MET A 74 -0.07 -18.00 -10.55
N ILE A 75 -0.93 -17.27 -11.27
CA ILE A 75 -2.27 -17.75 -11.60
C ILE A 75 -2.20 -19.01 -12.48
N ARG A 76 -1.26 -19.03 -13.44
CA ARG A 76 -1.09 -20.13 -14.40
C ARG A 76 -0.46 -21.38 -13.79
N THR A 77 0.56 -21.21 -12.95
CA THR A 77 1.33 -22.29 -12.33
C THR A 77 0.62 -22.92 -11.13
N ALA A 78 -0.43 -22.30 -10.61
CA ALA A 78 -1.20 -22.80 -9.48
C ALA A 78 -1.77 -24.21 -9.73
N ASP A 79 -1.28 -25.19 -8.96
CA ASP A 79 -1.81 -26.55 -8.96
C ASP A 79 -3.13 -26.64 -8.18
N THR A 80 -4.23 -26.69 -8.93
CA THR A 80 -5.58 -26.77 -8.36
C THR A 80 -5.90 -28.11 -7.67
N SER A 81 -5.08 -29.15 -7.88
CA SER A 81 -5.23 -30.41 -7.14
C SER A 81 -4.67 -30.32 -5.71
N ARG A 82 -3.79 -29.33 -5.46
CA ARG A 82 -3.17 -29.05 -4.16
C ARG A 82 -3.37 -27.58 -3.77
N PRO A 83 -4.62 -27.13 -3.54
CA PRO A 83 -4.96 -25.71 -3.37
C PRO A 83 -4.30 -25.07 -2.14
N ILE A 84 -4.10 -25.83 -1.06
CA ILE A 84 -3.40 -25.35 0.15
C ILE A 84 -1.94 -25.06 -0.17
N ASP A 85 -1.28 -25.98 -0.88
CA ASP A 85 0.12 -25.85 -1.27
C ASP A 85 0.29 -24.68 -2.24
N ALA A 86 -0.54 -24.60 -3.28
CA ALA A 86 -0.52 -23.51 -4.25
C ALA A 86 -0.72 -22.13 -3.59
N ALA A 87 -1.70 -22.01 -2.67
CA ALA A 87 -1.98 -20.76 -1.96
C ALA A 87 -0.83 -20.30 -1.05
N MET A 88 -0.10 -21.25 -0.45
CA MET A 88 0.98 -20.92 0.46
C MET A 88 2.32 -20.74 -0.26
N MET A 89 2.58 -21.49 -1.32
CA MET A 89 3.88 -21.50 -1.99
C MET A 89 3.96 -20.51 -3.15
N ASN A 90 2.83 -20.20 -3.81
CA ASN A 90 2.73 -19.20 -4.87
C ASN A 90 3.82 -19.34 -5.92
N TYR A 91 3.86 -20.49 -6.58
CA TYR A 91 4.94 -20.84 -7.49
C TYR A 91 5.01 -19.94 -8.72
N ILE A 92 6.21 -19.70 -9.23
CA ILE A 92 6.48 -18.98 -10.49
C ILE A 92 7.56 -19.74 -11.27
N PRO A 93 7.67 -19.54 -12.61
CA PRO A 93 8.78 -20.12 -13.37
C PRO A 93 10.15 -19.54 -12.95
N ALA A 94 11.17 -20.38 -12.77
CA ALA A 94 12.52 -19.98 -12.36
C ALA A 94 13.15 -18.87 -13.22
N ASN A 95 12.89 -18.88 -14.53
CA ASN A 95 13.49 -17.97 -15.51
C ASN A 95 12.92 -16.54 -15.51
N ASP A 96 11.88 -16.27 -14.70
CA ASP A 96 11.22 -14.95 -14.59
C ASP A 96 11.72 -14.16 -13.36
N LEU A 97 12.65 -14.73 -12.56
CA LEU A 97 13.35 -14.00 -11.49
C LEU A 97 14.47 -13.08 -12.00
N GLN A 98 14.90 -13.26 -13.26
CA GLN A 98 15.80 -12.32 -13.93
C GLN A 98 14.95 -11.32 -14.71
N PHE A 99 15.14 -10.03 -14.43
CA PHE A 99 14.40 -8.88 -14.97
C PHE A 99 14.55 -8.78 -16.50
N ASP A 100 13.85 -9.62 -17.25
CA ASP A 100 13.87 -9.64 -18.70
C ASP A 100 12.48 -9.35 -19.29
N ASN A 101 12.21 -8.05 -19.45
CA ASN A 101 10.99 -7.55 -20.07
C ASN A 101 10.88 -7.88 -21.57
N THR A 102 11.85 -8.61 -22.16
CA THR A 102 11.87 -8.94 -23.60
C THR A 102 11.22 -10.28 -23.94
N LYS A 103 10.93 -11.15 -22.95
CA LYS A 103 10.41 -12.52 -23.20
C LYS A 103 8.91 -12.56 -23.46
N LYS A 104 8.50 -12.50 -24.74
CA LYS A 104 7.10 -12.56 -25.23
C LYS A 104 6.27 -13.81 -24.88
N ILE A 105 6.80 -14.74 -24.09
CA ILE A 105 6.19 -16.04 -23.77
C ILE A 105 6.19 -16.20 -22.24
N PHE A 106 5.34 -17.08 -21.70
CA PHE A 106 5.41 -17.48 -20.29
C PHE A 106 6.83 -17.91 -19.91
N GLY A 107 7.21 -17.71 -18.64
CA GLY A 107 8.48 -18.21 -18.14
C GLY A 107 8.52 -19.72 -18.33
N GLU A 108 9.55 -20.19 -19.03
CA GLU A 108 9.83 -21.61 -19.19
C GLU A 108 10.86 -22.01 -18.12
N GLY A 109 10.62 -23.09 -17.38
CA GLY A 109 11.54 -23.55 -16.33
C GLY A 109 10.82 -24.29 -15.22
N PRO A 110 11.58 -24.93 -14.29
CA PRO A 110 10.98 -25.52 -13.11
C PRO A 110 10.27 -24.45 -12.29
N ALA A 111 9.16 -24.83 -11.66
CA ALA A 111 8.43 -23.96 -10.77
C ALA A 111 9.23 -23.74 -9.48
N GLU A 112 9.54 -22.48 -9.15
CA GLU A 112 10.14 -22.05 -7.90
C GLU A 112 9.09 -21.37 -7.03
N ASP A 113 9.19 -21.52 -5.71
CA ASP A 113 8.23 -20.91 -4.79
C ASP A 113 8.51 -19.42 -4.59
N TYR A 114 7.43 -18.65 -4.48
CA TYR A 114 7.47 -17.25 -4.09
C TYR A 114 6.66 -17.04 -2.80
N ALA A 115 6.88 -17.93 -1.84
CA ALA A 115 6.09 -18.11 -0.61
C ALA A 115 6.25 -16.98 0.43
N ARG A 116 7.19 -16.05 0.19
CA ARG A 116 7.57 -14.97 1.14
C ARG A 116 6.48 -13.94 1.40
N TYR A 117 5.51 -13.80 0.49
CA TYR A 117 4.38 -12.87 0.59
C TYR A 117 3.04 -13.60 0.62
N TRP A 118 2.00 -12.91 1.06
CA TRP A 118 0.63 -13.44 1.09
C TRP A 118 -0.03 -13.56 -0.27
N GLN A 119 0.34 -12.71 -1.24
CA GLN A 119 -0.25 -12.68 -2.58
C GLN A 119 -1.75 -12.39 -2.64
N GLY A 120 -2.26 -11.56 -1.74
CA GLY A 120 -3.69 -11.23 -1.67
C GLY A 120 -4.24 -10.64 -2.97
N HIS A 121 -3.41 -9.98 -3.80
CA HIS A 121 -3.81 -9.47 -5.12
C HIS A 121 -4.24 -10.57 -6.10
N GLN A 122 -3.83 -11.83 -5.88
CA GLN A 122 -4.31 -12.95 -6.67
C GLN A 122 -5.81 -13.18 -6.46
N LEU A 123 -6.38 -12.77 -5.32
CA LEU A 123 -7.81 -12.90 -5.08
C LEU A 123 -8.65 -12.18 -6.15
N PRO A 124 -8.56 -10.84 -6.32
CA PRO A 124 -9.30 -10.16 -7.37
C PRO A 124 -8.83 -10.57 -8.77
N ALA A 125 -7.52 -10.73 -8.99
CA ALA A 125 -6.97 -11.04 -10.30
C ALA A 125 -7.47 -12.39 -10.84
N ARG A 126 -7.39 -13.46 -10.02
CA ARG A 126 -7.76 -14.81 -10.43
C ARG A 126 -9.26 -14.99 -10.59
N ILE A 127 -10.07 -14.33 -9.76
CA ILE A 127 -11.53 -14.25 -9.97
C ILE A 127 -11.81 -13.58 -11.32
N ALA A 128 -11.18 -12.44 -11.61
CA ALA A 128 -11.38 -11.74 -12.87
C ALA A 128 -10.96 -12.59 -14.09
N MET A 129 -9.86 -13.35 -14.00
CA MET A 129 -9.41 -14.24 -15.09
C MET A 129 -10.42 -15.34 -15.44
N THR A 130 -11.45 -15.60 -14.63
CA THR A 130 -12.53 -16.55 -14.99
C THR A 130 -13.49 -16.00 -16.05
N PHE A 131 -13.58 -14.68 -16.21
CA PHE A 131 -14.56 -14.05 -17.10
C PHE A 131 -14.02 -12.87 -17.92
N THR A 132 -12.78 -12.42 -17.68
CA THR A 132 -12.17 -11.31 -18.41
C THR A 132 -10.66 -11.43 -18.52
N THR A 133 -10.04 -10.53 -19.30
CA THR A 133 -8.59 -10.42 -19.48
C THR A 133 -8.03 -9.18 -18.77
N LEU A 134 -6.71 -9.02 -18.78
CA LEU A 134 -6.00 -7.93 -18.08
C LEU A 134 -6.50 -6.54 -18.48
N LYS A 135 -6.57 -6.21 -19.77
CA LYS A 135 -6.94 -4.84 -20.20
C LYS A 135 -8.32 -4.38 -19.70
N PRO A 136 -9.42 -5.15 -19.88
CA PRO A 136 -10.70 -4.80 -19.28
C PRO A 136 -10.66 -4.70 -17.75
N LEU A 137 -9.88 -5.56 -17.08
CA LEU A 137 -9.69 -5.49 -15.63
C LEU A 137 -8.99 -4.20 -15.20
N LEU A 138 -7.94 -3.77 -15.91
CA LEU A 138 -7.25 -2.49 -15.65
C LEU A 138 -8.16 -1.29 -15.91
N ILE A 139 -9.01 -1.34 -16.94
CA ILE A 139 -10.05 -0.32 -17.18
C ILE A 139 -11.02 -0.27 -16.00
N PHE A 140 -11.53 -1.43 -15.56
CA PHE A 140 -12.43 -1.52 -14.41
C PHE A 140 -11.78 -0.97 -13.14
N ASN A 141 -10.51 -1.32 -12.88
CA ASN A 141 -9.74 -0.80 -11.76
C ASN A 141 -9.60 0.72 -11.82
N THR A 142 -9.31 1.26 -13.01
CA THR A 142 -9.18 2.70 -13.22
C THR A 142 -10.48 3.45 -12.96
N VAL A 143 -11.61 2.95 -13.50
CA VAL A 143 -12.92 3.56 -13.28
C VAL A 143 -13.30 3.52 -11.80
N THR A 144 -13.16 2.35 -11.15
CA THR A 144 -13.41 2.18 -9.72
C THR A 144 -12.51 3.10 -8.89
N GLY A 145 -11.22 3.19 -9.22
CA GLY A 145 -10.27 4.08 -8.59
C GLY A 145 -10.69 5.53 -8.69
N ILE A 146 -11.05 6.01 -9.87
CA ILE A 146 -11.52 7.39 -10.09
C ILE A 146 -12.77 7.68 -9.25
N ILE A 147 -13.73 6.76 -9.20
CA ILE A 147 -14.95 6.91 -8.39
C ILE A 147 -14.59 7.03 -6.90
N LEU A 148 -13.74 6.13 -6.39
CA LEU A 148 -13.29 6.17 -4.99
C LEU A 148 -12.51 7.44 -4.68
N PHE A 149 -11.62 7.88 -5.57
CA PHE A 149 -10.87 9.11 -5.43
C PHE A 149 -11.78 10.33 -5.34
N ILE A 150 -12.73 10.48 -6.26
CA ILE A 150 -13.72 11.55 -6.24
C ILE A 150 -14.53 11.50 -4.94
N ALA A 151 -14.96 10.32 -4.51
CA ALA A 151 -15.71 10.14 -3.27
C ALA A 151 -14.89 10.59 -2.04
N VAL A 152 -13.58 10.29 -1.98
CA VAL A 152 -12.69 10.75 -0.91
C VAL A 152 -12.55 12.27 -0.94
N VAL A 153 -12.30 12.86 -2.11
CA VAL A 153 -12.16 14.33 -2.27
C VAL A 153 -13.44 15.04 -1.81
N ILE A 154 -14.60 14.58 -2.24
CA ILE A 154 -15.91 15.13 -1.81
C ILE A 154 -16.09 14.95 -0.30
N SER A 155 -15.77 13.78 0.24
CA SER A 155 -15.90 13.51 1.68
C SER A 155 -14.98 14.40 2.52
N MET A 156 -13.73 14.58 2.11
CA MET A 156 -12.77 15.49 2.76
C MET A 156 -13.22 16.94 2.66
N TRP A 157 -13.76 17.37 1.51
CA TRP A 157 -14.29 18.72 1.37
C TRP A 157 -15.45 18.96 2.34
N ARG A 158 -16.42 18.04 2.39
CA ARG A 158 -17.62 18.17 3.24
C ARG A 158 -17.33 18.03 4.74
N ARG A 159 -16.37 17.19 5.14
CA ARG A 159 -16.11 16.87 6.55
C ARG A 159 -14.93 17.63 7.17
N ILE A 160 -13.98 18.11 6.36
CA ILE A 160 -12.75 18.76 6.83
C ILE A 160 -12.70 20.20 6.30
N ALA A 161 -12.27 20.39 5.06
CA ALA A 161 -12.27 21.67 4.35
C ALA A 161 -11.75 21.48 2.92
N ALA A 162 -12.21 22.33 1.99
CA ALA A 162 -11.79 22.32 0.59
C ALA A 162 -10.26 22.34 0.41
N ARG A 163 -9.54 23.17 1.16
CA ARG A 163 -8.07 23.26 1.04
C ARG A 163 -7.36 21.93 1.29
N HIS A 164 -7.81 21.16 2.30
CA HIS A 164 -7.18 19.88 2.63
C HIS A 164 -7.57 18.79 1.63
N ALA A 165 -8.79 18.84 1.10
CA ALA A 165 -9.24 17.98 0.01
C ALA A 165 -8.45 18.24 -1.28
N LEU A 166 -8.21 19.50 -1.64
CA LEU A 166 -7.41 19.88 -2.81
C LEU A 166 -5.94 19.51 -2.64
N THR A 167 -5.37 19.67 -1.44
CA THR A 167 -4.01 19.20 -1.16
C THR A 167 -3.91 17.69 -1.31
N PHE A 168 -4.85 16.92 -0.74
CA PHE A 168 -4.90 15.47 -0.95
C PHE A 168 -5.00 15.12 -2.43
N ALA A 169 -5.93 15.74 -3.17
CA ALA A 169 -6.12 15.50 -4.59
C ALA A 169 -4.84 15.75 -5.40
N ALA A 170 -4.15 16.87 -5.13
CA ALA A 170 -2.90 17.21 -5.80
C ALA A 170 -1.80 16.16 -5.54
N PHE A 171 -1.63 15.70 -4.30
CA PHE A 171 -0.60 14.71 -3.96
C PHE A 171 -0.91 13.31 -4.50
N ILE A 172 -2.18 12.93 -4.61
CA ILE A 172 -2.59 11.68 -5.28
C ILE A 172 -2.35 11.77 -6.80
N ILE A 173 -2.67 12.90 -7.45
CA ILE A 173 -2.37 13.08 -8.87
C ILE A 173 -0.85 13.05 -9.10
N LEU A 174 -0.08 13.74 -8.26
CA LEU A 174 1.38 13.75 -8.31
C LEU A 174 2.00 12.36 -8.11
N SER A 175 1.37 11.45 -7.37
CA SER A 175 1.83 10.07 -7.26
C SER A 175 1.57 9.23 -8.52
N GLY A 176 1.07 9.82 -9.60
CA GLY A 176 0.79 9.15 -10.87
C GLY A 176 -0.50 8.34 -10.85
N PHE A 177 -1.50 8.77 -10.07
CA PHE A 177 -2.68 7.98 -9.76
C PHE A 177 -3.49 7.42 -10.95
N PRO A 178 -3.67 8.07 -12.11
CA PRO A 178 -4.31 7.37 -13.24
C PRO A 178 -3.41 6.28 -13.84
N LEU A 179 -2.10 6.52 -13.86
CA LEU A 179 -1.12 5.62 -14.47
C LEU A 179 -0.94 4.34 -13.66
N THR A 180 -0.89 4.45 -12.34
CA THR A 180 -0.74 3.32 -11.43
C THR A 180 -1.94 2.37 -11.41
N MET A 181 -3.12 2.83 -11.86
CA MET A 181 -4.28 1.95 -12.05
C MET A 181 -4.09 0.97 -13.21
N TRP A 182 -3.10 1.23 -14.08
CA TRP A 182 -2.65 0.33 -15.15
C TRP A 182 -1.55 -0.63 -14.67
N SER A 183 -1.61 -1.03 -13.40
CA SER A 183 -0.88 -2.15 -12.81
C SER A 183 -1.79 -2.82 -11.78
N LEU A 184 -1.88 -4.15 -11.83
CA LEU A 184 -2.60 -4.95 -10.84
C LEU A 184 -2.06 -4.69 -9.44
N GLN A 185 -0.74 -4.75 -9.29
CA GLN A 185 -0.11 -4.65 -7.98
C GLN A 185 -0.26 -3.25 -7.34
N LEU A 186 -0.06 -2.19 -8.12
CA LEU A 186 -0.06 -0.83 -7.57
C LEU A 186 -1.47 -0.33 -7.26
N THR A 187 -2.50 -0.92 -7.88
CA THR A 187 -3.91 -0.54 -7.66
C THR A 187 -4.37 -0.80 -6.23
N ASP A 188 -3.98 -1.93 -5.64
CA ASP A 188 -4.47 -2.36 -4.32
C ASP A 188 -4.17 -1.34 -3.22
N ILE A 189 -2.99 -0.71 -3.24
CA ILE A 189 -2.62 0.30 -2.26
C ILE A 189 -3.55 1.51 -2.31
N TYR A 190 -3.96 1.96 -3.49
CA TYR A 190 -4.91 3.06 -3.61
C TYR A 190 -6.30 2.65 -3.14
N PHE A 191 -6.76 1.44 -3.47
CA PHE A 191 -8.06 0.95 -3.00
C PHE A 191 -8.11 0.86 -1.48
N ILE A 192 -7.10 0.27 -0.85
CA ILE A 192 -7.01 0.21 0.62
C ILE A 192 -6.99 1.63 1.21
N THR A 193 -6.19 2.53 0.62
CA THR A 193 -6.08 3.93 1.07
C THR A 193 -7.43 4.65 1.01
N PHE A 194 -8.11 4.62 -0.14
CA PHE A 194 -9.36 5.34 -0.33
C PHE A 194 -10.50 4.75 0.48
N ILE A 195 -10.63 3.42 0.51
CA ILE A 195 -11.65 2.74 1.32
C ILE A 195 -11.44 3.07 2.80
N ALA A 196 -10.20 3.00 3.30
CA ALA A 196 -9.88 3.37 4.68
C ALA A 196 -10.26 4.82 5.01
N MET A 197 -9.93 5.76 4.12
CA MET A 197 -10.31 7.17 4.29
C MET A 197 -11.84 7.36 4.28
N LEU A 198 -12.55 6.73 3.34
CA LEU A 198 -14.01 6.80 3.27
C LEU A 198 -14.65 6.22 4.55
N CYS A 199 -14.18 5.07 5.01
CA CYS A 199 -14.68 4.47 6.25
C CYS A 199 -14.46 5.40 7.46
N LEU A 200 -13.26 5.97 7.61
CA LEU A 200 -12.94 6.91 8.72
C LEU A 200 -13.78 8.18 8.65
N LEU A 201 -13.98 8.76 7.46
CA LEU A 201 -14.76 9.98 7.26
C LEU A 201 -16.28 9.76 7.38
N ALA A 202 -16.77 8.58 7.01
CA ALA A 202 -18.18 8.21 7.09
C ALA A 202 -18.60 7.72 8.48
N ALA A 203 -17.69 7.06 9.21
CA ALA A 203 -17.97 6.44 10.50
C ALA A 203 -16.99 6.93 11.60
N PRO A 204 -17.23 8.12 12.19
CA PRO A 204 -16.35 8.68 13.24
C PRO A 204 -16.10 7.73 14.41
N ARG A 205 -17.02 6.82 14.71
CA ARG A 205 -16.86 5.78 15.75
C ARG A 205 -15.57 4.97 15.63
N LEU A 206 -15.02 4.83 14.42
CA LEU A 206 -13.76 4.13 14.16
C LEU A 206 -12.55 4.84 14.77
N SER A 207 -12.63 6.15 15.00
CA SER A 207 -11.54 6.97 15.55
C SER A 207 -11.86 7.65 16.89
N VAL A 208 -13.00 7.36 17.52
CA VAL A 208 -13.42 8.02 18.77
C VAL A 208 -12.53 7.70 19.98
N SER A 209 -11.97 6.49 20.06
CA SER A 209 -11.17 6.06 21.22
C SER A 209 -9.89 5.39 20.77
N THR A 210 -8.86 5.42 21.61
CA THR A 210 -7.57 4.72 21.38
C THR A 210 -7.78 3.25 20.99
N ARG A 211 -8.78 2.57 21.57
CA ARG A 211 -9.12 1.18 21.21
C ARG A 211 -9.58 1.06 19.76
N ASN A 212 -10.51 1.91 19.34
CA ASN A 212 -11.07 1.85 18.00
C ASN A 212 -10.03 2.28 16.96
N ILE A 213 -9.26 3.34 17.26
CA ILE A 213 -8.11 3.77 16.44
C ILE A 213 -7.14 2.60 16.26
N ALA A 214 -6.79 1.91 17.34
CA ALA A 214 -5.86 0.79 17.28
C ALA A 214 -6.38 -0.34 16.38
N ILE A 215 -7.64 -0.77 16.57
CA ILE A 215 -8.25 -1.83 15.74
C ILE A 215 -8.32 -1.39 14.28
N THR A 216 -8.75 -0.16 13.99
CA THR A 216 -8.88 0.34 12.63
C THR A 216 -7.54 0.38 11.91
N PHE A 217 -6.52 0.99 12.49
CA PHE A 217 -5.20 1.06 11.85
C PHE A 217 -4.47 -0.28 11.81
N PHE A 218 -4.68 -1.15 12.80
CA PHE A 218 -4.22 -2.54 12.74
C PHE A 218 -4.82 -3.28 11.54
N THR A 219 -6.13 -3.19 11.34
CA THR A 219 -6.80 -3.82 10.19
C THR A 219 -6.31 -3.25 8.87
N ILE A 220 -6.08 -1.94 8.78
CA ILE A 220 -5.50 -1.33 7.58
C ILE A 220 -4.10 -1.88 7.31
N GLY A 221 -3.23 -1.94 8.32
CA GLY A 221 -1.88 -2.49 8.18
C GLY A 221 -1.87 -3.96 7.78
N ALA A 222 -2.74 -4.76 8.39
CA ALA A 222 -2.93 -6.17 8.05
C ALA A 222 -3.42 -6.34 6.60
N ALA A 223 -4.46 -5.62 6.18
CA ALA A 223 -4.92 -5.64 4.80
C ALA A 223 -3.81 -5.22 3.83
N THR A 224 -3.01 -4.22 4.19
CA THR A 224 -1.88 -3.75 3.37
C THR A 224 -0.87 -4.87 3.14
N THR A 225 -0.39 -5.54 4.20
CA THR A 225 0.53 -6.69 4.05
C THR A 225 -0.06 -7.85 3.24
N PHE A 226 -1.38 -8.05 3.33
CA PHE A 226 -2.03 -9.15 2.63
C PHE A 226 -1.97 -8.94 1.11
N PHE A 227 -2.30 -7.74 0.62
CA PHE A 227 -2.34 -7.44 -0.81
C PHE A 227 -0.99 -6.96 -1.40
N ASP A 228 -0.17 -6.27 -0.60
CA ASP A 228 0.99 -5.53 -1.10
C ASP A 228 2.28 -6.36 -1.25
N PHE A 229 2.99 -6.14 -2.35
CA PHE A 229 4.35 -6.62 -2.65
C PHE A 229 5.47 -5.73 -2.09
N LEU A 230 5.23 -5.08 -0.95
CA LEU A 230 6.15 -4.08 -0.41
C LEU A 230 6.36 -2.92 -1.42
N THR A 231 5.29 -2.42 -2.06
CA THR A 231 5.39 -1.39 -3.09
C THR A 231 5.55 0.01 -2.48
N PHE A 232 4.44 0.70 -2.22
CA PHE A 232 4.39 1.97 -1.50
C PHE A 232 3.36 1.93 -0.34
N PRO A 233 3.44 0.94 0.56
CA PRO A 233 2.39 0.61 1.53
C PRO A 233 2.04 1.76 2.48
N LEU A 234 2.97 2.69 2.73
CA LEU A 234 2.77 3.82 3.64
C LEU A 234 1.64 4.77 3.23
N PHE A 235 1.15 4.71 1.98
CA PHE A 235 -0.06 5.43 1.56
C PHE A 235 -1.27 5.04 2.41
N THR A 236 -1.39 3.74 2.71
CA THR A 236 -2.48 3.18 3.54
C THR A 236 -2.40 3.62 5.00
N LEU A 237 -1.23 4.11 5.46
CA LEU A 237 -1.08 4.70 6.79
C LEU A 237 -1.29 6.21 6.75
N CYS A 238 -0.45 6.91 6.00
CA CYS A 238 -0.29 8.36 6.13
C CYS A 238 -1.52 9.13 5.67
N PHE A 239 -2.14 8.75 4.55
CA PHE A 239 -3.35 9.45 4.08
C PHE A 239 -4.55 9.24 5.02
N PRO A 240 -4.89 8.00 5.43
CA PRO A 240 -5.93 7.77 6.44
C PRO A 240 -5.63 8.45 7.78
N LEU A 241 -4.38 8.43 8.23
CA LEU A 241 -3.95 9.09 9.46
C LEU A 241 -4.17 10.61 9.39
N VAL A 242 -3.72 11.27 8.33
CA VAL A 242 -3.92 12.72 8.19
C VAL A 242 -5.40 13.06 8.07
N ALA A 243 -6.20 12.28 7.32
CA ALA A 243 -7.65 12.48 7.25
C ALA A 243 -8.32 12.35 8.62
N MET A 244 -7.93 11.34 9.41
CA MET A 244 -8.41 11.17 10.79
C MET A 244 -8.01 12.35 11.68
N LEU A 245 -6.74 12.75 11.67
CA LEU A 245 -6.23 13.85 12.50
C LEU A 245 -6.91 15.19 12.20
N LEU A 246 -7.27 15.43 10.92
CA LEU A 246 -7.94 16.63 10.48
C LEU A 246 -9.46 16.61 10.76
N SER A 247 -10.12 15.46 10.66
CA SER A 247 -11.55 15.31 10.97
C SER A 247 -11.83 15.22 12.47
N GLN A 248 -10.89 14.62 13.22
CA GLN A 248 -10.96 14.41 14.64
C GLN A 248 -9.60 14.64 15.28
N LYS A 249 -9.46 15.78 15.97
CA LYS A 249 -8.20 16.13 16.64
C LYS A 249 -7.91 15.12 17.75
N PRO A 250 -6.66 14.65 17.88
CA PRO A 250 -6.30 13.73 18.95
C PRO A 250 -6.44 14.42 20.31
N GLY A 251 -7.08 13.73 21.27
CA GLY A 251 -7.24 14.24 22.63
C GLY A 251 -5.93 14.27 23.43
N ASP A 252 -5.00 13.38 23.09
CA ASP A 252 -3.71 13.22 23.77
C ASP A 252 -2.63 12.68 22.80
N ARG A 253 -1.38 12.62 23.28
CA ARG A 253 -0.23 12.10 22.51
C ARG A 253 -0.37 10.61 22.18
N LEU A 254 -1.01 9.82 23.04
CA LEU A 254 -1.19 8.39 22.82
C LEU A 254 -2.11 8.15 21.62
N GLN A 255 -3.25 8.86 21.53
CA GLN A 255 -4.16 8.81 20.41
C GLN A 255 -3.49 9.26 19.10
N ALA A 256 -2.62 10.26 19.16
CA ALA A 256 -1.82 10.69 18.01
C ALA A 256 -0.84 9.62 17.51
N MET A 257 -0.22 8.83 18.41
CA MET A 257 0.77 7.81 18.06
C MET A 257 0.18 6.42 17.77
N THR A 258 -1.01 6.13 18.30
CA THR A 258 -1.67 4.82 18.18
C THR A 258 -1.84 4.34 16.74
N PRO A 259 -2.23 5.18 15.75
CA PRO A 259 -2.35 4.77 14.35
C PRO A 259 -1.07 4.16 13.79
N ILE A 260 0.07 4.84 14.03
CA ILE A 260 1.38 4.44 13.51
C ILE A 260 1.80 3.10 14.11
N LEU A 261 1.70 2.97 15.43
CA LEU A 261 2.06 1.74 16.15
C LEU A 261 1.14 0.57 15.76
N SER A 262 -0.16 0.83 15.63
CA SER A 262 -1.13 -0.23 15.37
C SER A 262 -1.08 -0.69 13.91
N TRP A 263 -0.90 0.23 12.96
CA TRP A 263 -0.66 -0.13 11.55
C TRP A 263 0.62 -0.94 11.41
N GLY A 264 1.72 -0.51 12.03
CA GLY A 264 2.97 -1.26 11.99
C GLY A 264 2.82 -2.66 12.61
N LEU A 265 2.13 -2.77 13.74
CA LEU A 265 1.85 -4.06 14.37
C LEU A 265 0.98 -4.96 13.49
N GLY A 266 -0.07 -4.42 12.85
CA GLY A 266 -0.93 -5.18 11.94
C GLY A 266 -0.20 -5.68 10.71
N TYR A 267 0.61 -4.82 10.10
CA TYR A 267 1.47 -5.14 8.96
C TYR A 267 2.46 -6.26 9.32
N THR A 268 3.31 -6.03 10.33
CA THR A 268 4.37 -6.98 10.70
C THR A 268 3.82 -8.29 11.25
N LEU A 269 2.79 -8.26 12.10
CA LEU A 269 2.26 -9.48 12.71
C LEU A 269 1.60 -10.38 11.65
N LEU A 270 0.82 -9.81 10.73
CA LEU A 270 0.23 -10.60 9.65
C LEU A 270 1.32 -11.11 8.69
N TRP A 271 2.36 -10.33 8.43
CA TRP A 271 3.44 -10.73 7.53
C TRP A 271 4.20 -11.96 8.07
N ILE A 272 4.61 -11.92 9.35
CA ILE A 272 5.24 -13.08 10.01
C ILE A 272 4.28 -14.28 10.05
N SER A 273 2.98 -14.03 10.22
CA SER A 273 1.97 -15.10 10.22
C SER A 273 1.94 -15.88 8.90
N LYS A 274 2.34 -15.29 7.76
CA LYS A 274 2.44 -16.01 6.48
C LYS A 274 3.39 -17.19 6.58
N TRP A 275 4.53 -16.99 7.23
CA TRP A 275 5.59 -17.99 7.31
C TRP A 275 5.21 -19.08 8.30
N ILE A 276 4.59 -18.70 9.42
CA ILE A 276 4.06 -19.67 10.39
C ILE A 276 3.01 -20.55 9.74
N VAL A 277 1.93 -19.95 9.21
CA VAL A 277 0.81 -20.69 8.62
C VAL A 277 1.27 -21.49 7.41
N GLY A 278 2.06 -20.88 6.52
CA GLY A 278 2.60 -21.58 5.36
C GLY A 278 3.46 -22.78 5.75
N SER A 279 4.34 -22.65 6.75
CA SER A 279 5.17 -23.77 7.19
C SER A 279 4.37 -24.90 7.82
N VAL A 280 3.35 -24.56 8.61
CA VAL A 280 2.45 -25.56 9.22
C VAL A 280 1.63 -26.27 8.15
N LEU A 281 1.11 -25.55 7.16
CA LEU A 281 0.21 -26.12 6.16
C LEU A 281 0.91 -26.89 5.04
N THR A 282 2.15 -26.54 4.69
CA THR A 282 2.90 -27.20 3.60
C THR A 282 4.01 -28.14 4.10
N GLY A 283 4.35 -28.09 5.40
CA GLY A 283 5.49 -28.82 5.96
C GLY A 283 6.86 -28.28 5.54
N THR A 284 6.91 -27.16 4.81
CA THR A 284 8.16 -26.52 4.34
C THR A 284 8.54 -25.37 5.25
N ASN A 285 9.81 -25.30 5.69
CA ASN A 285 10.25 -24.19 6.53
C ASN A 285 10.41 -22.89 5.71
N LEU A 286 9.44 -21.97 5.82
CA LEU A 286 9.44 -20.70 5.10
C LEU A 286 10.31 -19.61 5.77
N PHE A 287 10.75 -19.80 7.02
CA PHE A 287 11.51 -18.79 7.75
C PHE A 287 12.91 -18.56 7.17
N VAL A 288 13.57 -19.62 6.67
CA VAL A 288 14.92 -19.51 6.09
C VAL A 288 14.89 -18.53 4.91
N LYS A 289 13.99 -18.76 3.95
CA LYS A 289 13.82 -17.90 2.77
C LYS A 289 13.36 -16.50 3.12
N ALA A 290 12.54 -16.36 4.16
CA ALA A 290 12.10 -15.06 4.65
C ALA A 290 13.26 -14.22 5.19
N ILE A 291 14.17 -14.83 5.95
CA ILE A 291 15.36 -14.17 6.50
C ILE A 291 16.30 -13.74 5.36
N ASP A 292 16.54 -14.61 4.38
CA ASP A 292 17.35 -14.26 3.21
C ASP A 292 16.75 -13.06 2.45
N GLY A 293 15.43 -13.05 2.27
CA GLY A 293 14.72 -11.93 1.67
C GLY A 293 14.76 -10.64 2.50
N ILE A 294 14.84 -10.71 3.83
CA ILE A 294 15.04 -9.53 4.68
C ILE A 294 16.44 -8.98 4.46
N ASN A 295 17.46 -9.82 4.54
CA ASN A 295 18.86 -9.43 4.40
C ASN A 295 19.12 -8.77 3.04
N GLU A 296 18.52 -9.32 1.98
CA GLU A 296 18.57 -8.72 0.64
C GLU A 296 17.94 -7.31 0.62
N ARG A 297 16.82 -7.09 1.30
CA ARG A 297 16.09 -5.80 1.28
C ARG A 297 16.74 -4.71 2.13
N THR A 298 17.37 -5.11 3.24
CA THR A 298 18.04 -4.21 4.19
C THR A 298 19.53 -4.03 3.92
N GLY A 299 20.09 -4.87 3.04
CA GLY A 299 21.53 -4.91 2.74
C GLY A 299 22.07 -3.65 2.08
N ASP A 300 23.38 -3.68 1.79
CA ASP A 300 24.03 -2.57 1.12
C ASP A 300 23.61 -2.44 -0.34
N ILE A 301 23.70 -1.21 -0.83
CA ILE A 301 23.29 -0.85 -2.19
C ILE A 301 24.32 -1.42 -3.17
N SER A 302 23.90 -2.34 -4.04
CA SER A 302 24.73 -2.85 -5.14
C SER A 302 24.94 -1.80 -6.24
N SER A 303 23.95 -0.92 -6.48
CA SER A 303 24.06 0.28 -7.32
C SER A 303 22.99 1.32 -6.94
N GLY A 304 23.41 2.54 -6.58
CA GLY A 304 22.53 3.58 -6.04
C GLY A 304 22.11 4.59 -7.09
N SER A 305 20.80 4.84 -7.20
CA SER A 305 20.35 5.95 -8.05
C SER A 305 20.71 7.30 -7.38
N GLN A 306 21.55 8.09 -8.04
CA GLN A 306 21.92 9.43 -7.54
C GLN A 306 20.68 10.32 -7.32
N ALA A 307 19.64 10.14 -8.16
CA ALA A 307 18.35 10.80 -8.02
C ALA A 307 17.65 10.48 -6.70
N LEU A 308 17.72 9.23 -6.21
CA LEU A 308 17.15 8.86 -4.91
C LEU A 308 17.87 9.58 -3.76
N LEU A 309 19.20 9.63 -3.78
CA LEU A 309 19.97 10.32 -2.73
C LEU A 309 19.65 11.82 -2.70
N ILE A 310 19.55 12.46 -3.87
CA ILE A 310 19.16 13.87 -3.97
C ILE A 310 17.75 14.08 -3.41
N LEU A 311 16.79 13.23 -3.80
CA LEU A 311 15.41 13.36 -3.34
C LEU A 311 15.27 13.11 -1.84
N LEU A 312 15.97 12.11 -1.29
CA LEU A 312 15.98 11.81 0.14
C LEU A 312 16.61 12.95 0.96
N THR A 313 17.75 13.48 0.51
CA THR A 313 18.42 14.59 1.19
C THR A 313 17.56 15.86 1.15
N ALA A 314 16.97 16.20 0.01
CA ALA A 314 16.04 17.32 -0.11
C ALA A 314 14.81 17.13 0.80
N THR A 315 14.25 15.92 0.86
CA THR A 315 13.12 15.57 1.74
C THR A 315 13.49 15.74 3.23
N ALA A 316 14.67 15.25 3.63
CA ALA A 316 15.17 15.37 5.00
C ALA A 316 15.43 16.82 5.41
N ILE A 317 16.04 17.63 4.53
CA ILE A 317 16.25 19.06 4.76
C ILE A 317 14.91 19.79 4.93
N MET A 318 13.94 19.53 4.05
CA MET A 318 12.60 20.12 4.14
C MET A 318 11.89 19.77 5.44
N LEU A 319 11.99 18.51 5.89
CA LEU A 319 11.45 18.09 7.18
C LEU A 319 12.15 18.81 8.34
N LEU A 320 13.48 18.91 8.30
CA LEU A 320 14.25 19.63 9.33
C LEU A 320 13.81 21.10 9.41
N ILE A 321 13.68 21.77 8.26
CA ILE A 321 13.19 23.16 8.19
C ILE A 321 11.79 23.27 8.82
N ALA A 322 10.88 22.35 8.48
CA ALA A 322 9.52 22.34 9.04
C ALA A 322 9.51 22.15 10.57
N VAL A 323 10.39 21.29 11.11
CA VAL A 323 10.55 21.08 12.56
C VAL A 323 11.13 22.33 13.25
N VAL A 324 12.15 22.96 12.67
CA VAL A 324 12.83 24.12 13.26
C VAL A 324 11.95 25.37 13.25
N ILE A 325 11.26 25.63 12.14
CA ILE A 325 10.36 26.78 11.98
C ILE A 325 9.03 26.54 12.71
N GLY A 326 8.62 25.27 12.84
CA GLY A 326 7.38 24.82 13.44
C GLY A 326 7.31 24.96 14.96
N ARG A 327 7.23 26.18 15.49
CA ARG A 327 7.12 26.42 16.94
C ARG A 327 5.67 26.33 17.46
N ARG A 328 5.05 25.15 17.41
CA ARG A 328 3.71 24.92 17.99
C ARG A 328 3.65 23.61 18.77
N LYS A 329 3.26 23.68 20.03
CA LYS A 329 3.13 22.52 20.94
C LYS A 329 1.67 22.04 21.01
N ASN A 330 1.19 21.32 19.99
CA ASN A 330 -0.02 20.54 20.18
C ASN A 330 0.07 19.19 19.46
N TYR A 331 -0.71 18.22 19.94
CA TYR A 331 -0.62 16.83 19.51
C TYR A 331 -0.89 16.63 18.01
N LEU A 332 -1.68 17.49 17.38
CA LEU A 332 -1.92 17.45 15.93
C LEU A 332 -0.65 17.78 15.13
N HIS A 333 0.04 18.86 15.51
CA HIS A 333 1.28 19.28 14.83
C HIS A 333 2.38 18.23 15.02
N ASP A 334 2.52 17.70 16.24
CA ASP A 334 3.48 16.63 16.54
C ASP A 334 3.17 15.37 15.71
N ALA A 335 1.90 14.98 15.59
CA ALA A 335 1.48 13.84 14.79
C ALA A 335 1.78 14.02 13.30
N LEU A 336 1.53 15.22 12.75
CA LEU A 336 1.82 15.52 11.34
C LEU A 336 3.32 15.47 11.04
N LEU A 337 4.17 16.03 11.92
CA LEU A 337 5.62 15.97 11.76
C LEU A 337 6.17 14.55 11.93
N LEU A 338 5.64 13.79 12.90
CA LEU A 338 5.99 12.39 13.07
C LEU A 338 5.61 11.57 11.84
N THR A 339 4.41 11.79 11.29
CA THR A 339 3.95 11.12 10.05
C THR A 339 4.84 11.50 8.87
N ALA A 340 5.29 12.76 8.79
CA ALA A 340 6.19 13.24 7.76
C ALA A 340 7.59 12.58 7.83
N ALA A 341 8.02 12.10 8.99
CA ALA A 341 9.30 11.42 9.17
C ALA A 341 9.28 9.92 8.77
N ILE A 342 8.10 9.28 8.77
CA ILE A 342 7.95 7.84 8.48
C ILE A 342 8.53 7.45 7.11
N PRO A 343 8.27 8.18 6.00
CA PRO A 343 8.92 7.93 4.72
C PRO A 343 10.44 7.81 4.81
N ILE A 344 11.10 8.73 5.52
CA ILE A 344 12.56 8.72 5.64
C ILE A 344 13.04 7.49 6.40
N ALA A 345 12.36 7.16 7.51
CA ALA A 345 12.67 5.94 8.27
C ALA A 345 12.51 4.67 7.42
N TRP A 346 11.48 4.61 6.56
CA TRP A 346 11.26 3.49 5.65
C TRP A 346 12.42 3.29 4.68
N PHE A 347 12.91 4.37 4.05
CA PHE A 347 14.06 4.30 3.14
C PHE A 347 15.38 3.95 3.83
N ILE A 348 15.52 4.28 5.11
CA ILE A 348 16.69 3.87 5.91
C ILE A 348 16.64 2.36 6.18
N VAL A 349 15.49 1.84 6.60
CA VAL A 349 15.33 0.43 6.95
C VAL A 349 15.37 -0.47 5.71
N LEU A 350 14.70 -0.07 4.62
CA LEU A 350 14.56 -0.84 3.39
C LEU A 350 15.43 -0.28 2.26
N LYS A 351 16.66 0.11 2.59
CA LYS A 351 17.59 0.83 1.71
C LYS A 351 17.78 0.17 0.35
N ASN A 352 18.13 -1.12 0.32
CA ASN A 352 18.35 -1.83 -0.94
C ASN A 352 17.05 -1.95 -1.74
N HIS A 353 15.96 -2.38 -1.10
CA HIS A 353 14.63 -2.50 -1.74
C HIS A 353 14.17 -1.18 -2.36
N SER A 354 14.24 -0.09 -1.59
CA SER A 354 13.82 1.23 -2.05
C SER A 354 14.70 1.78 -3.17
N THR A 355 15.96 1.35 -3.26
CA THR A 355 16.88 1.73 -4.34
C THR A 355 16.59 0.95 -5.62
N VAL A 356 16.51 -0.38 -5.52
CA VAL A 356 16.24 -1.27 -6.67
C VAL A 356 14.87 -0.96 -7.27
N HIS A 357 13.87 -0.75 -6.43
CA HIS A 357 12.50 -0.49 -6.86
C HIS A 357 12.13 1.00 -6.85
N PHE A 358 13.11 1.88 -7.06
CA PHE A 358 12.88 3.33 -6.97
C PHE A 358 11.75 3.82 -7.87
N PHE A 359 11.52 3.17 -9.03
CA PHE A 359 10.47 3.49 -10.00
C PHE A 359 9.05 3.54 -9.40
N PHE A 360 8.79 2.79 -8.31
CA PHE A 360 7.55 2.94 -7.53
C PHE A 360 7.72 3.48 -6.11
N THR A 361 8.83 3.19 -5.44
CA THR A 361 8.98 3.52 -4.01
C THR A 361 9.11 5.02 -3.75
N TRP A 362 9.56 5.80 -4.75
CA TRP A 362 9.67 7.26 -4.66
C TRP A 362 8.38 7.94 -4.20
N ARG A 363 7.22 7.35 -4.53
CA ARG A 363 5.88 7.85 -4.15
C ARG A 363 5.74 8.05 -2.65
N ILE A 364 6.37 7.19 -1.84
CA ILE A 364 6.35 7.27 -0.38
C ILE A 364 6.87 8.64 0.11
N LEU A 365 7.85 9.23 -0.58
CA LEU A 365 8.42 10.53 -0.19
C LEU A 365 7.42 11.68 -0.34
N LEU A 366 6.43 11.56 -1.24
CA LEU A 366 5.34 12.53 -1.37
C LEU A 366 4.55 12.70 -0.05
N LEU A 367 4.52 11.67 0.79
CA LEU A 367 3.83 11.73 2.08
C LEU A 367 4.47 12.73 3.04
N THR A 368 5.80 12.90 3.00
CA THR A 368 6.49 13.93 3.79
C THR A 368 6.03 15.31 3.36
N TYR A 369 6.02 15.59 2.06
CA TYR A 369 5.57 16.87 1.51
C TYR A 369 4.08 17.13 1.76
N TYR A 370 3.24 16.10 1.65
CA TYR A 370 1.81 16.18 1.96
C TYR A 370 1.57 16.55 3.43
N CYS A 371 2.29 15.89 4.35
CA CYS A 371 2.17 16.17 5.79
C CYS A 371 2.68 17.58 6.15
N ILE A 372 3.81 18.02 5.57
CA ILE A 372 4.35 19.36 5.77
C ILE A 372 3.40 20.43 5.21
N THR A 373 2.87 20.22 4.00
CA THR A 373 1.89 21.15 3.41
C THR A 373 0.65 21.26 4.28
N THR A 374 0.13 20.12 4.75
CA THR A 374 -1.01 20.08 5.66
C THR A 374 -0.72 20.79 6.99
N TYR A 375 0.48 20.58 7.55
CA TYR A 375 0.96 21.26 8.76
C TYR A 375 0.89 22.80 8.61
N TYR A 376 1.35 23.36 7.48
CA TYR A 376 1.26 24.80 7.23
C TYR A 376 -0.17 25.28 7.01
N LEU A 377 -1.01 24.52 6.31
CA LEU A 377 -2.42 24.87 6.08
C LEU A 377 -3.25 24.90 7.37
N VAL A 378 -2.96 24.01 8.33
CA VAL A 378 -3.56 24.04 9.67
C VAL A 378 -3.18 25.33 10.41
N ASN A 379 -1.93 25.82 10.22
CA ASN A 379 -1.45 27.04 10.86
C ASN A 379 -2.06 28.33 10.29
N HIS A 380 -2.19 28.44 8.96
CA HIS A 380 -2.73 29.64 8.31
C HIS A 380 -4.26 29.69 8.22
N GLY A 381 -4.92 28.59 8.57
CA GLY A 381 -6.36 28.44 8.47
C GLY A 381 -7.23 29.09 9.55
N ARG A 382 -6.63 29.76 10.54
CA ARG A 382 -7.33 30.31 11.72
C ARG A 382 -7.94 31.71 11.56
N LYS A 383 -7.90 32.31 10.37
CA LYS A 383 -8.62 33.57 10.08
C LYS A 383 -9.94 33.29 9.35
N ARG A 384 -10.94 32.73 10.04
CA ARG A 384 -12.35 32.91 9.63
C ARG A 384 -13.10 33.58 10.78
N LYS A 385 -13.65 34.74 10.43
CA LYS A 385 -14.36 35.72 11.25
C LYS A 385 -15.34 35.06 12.21
N ASN A 386 -15.33 35.52 13.47
CA ASN A 386 -16.53 35.53 14.30
C ASN A 386 -17.59 36.30 13.53
N CYS A 387 -18.50 35.61 12.85
CA CYS A 387 -19.80 36.20 12.56
C CYS A 387 -20.58 36.05 13.86
N ASN A 388 -20.70 37.16 14.59
CA ASN A 388 -21.73 37.32 15.60
C ASN A 388 -23.06 36.96 14.93
N THR A 389 -23.67 35.86 15.34
CA THR A 389 -25.12 35.69 15.27
C THR A 389 -25.66 35.94 16.67
N ASP A 390 -25.49 37.20 17.10
CA ASP A 390 -26.40 37.86 18.02
C ASP A 390 -27.02 38.98 17.18
N THR A 391 -28.29 38.78 16.79
CA THR A 391 -29.34 39.77 16.47
C THR A 391 -30.27 39.25 15.37
N MET A 392 -31.48 38.97 15.81
CA MET A 392 -32.80 39.26 15.21
C MET A 392 -33.69 38.04 14.94
N LEU A 393 -34.63 37.89 15.89
CA LEU A 393 -36.07 37.61 15.76
C LEU A 393 -36.50 36.46 14.83
#